data_AF-A0A3D3Q9Y2-F1
#
_entry.id   AF-A0A3D3Q9Y2-F1
#
_cell.length_a   1.000
_cell.length_b   1.000
_cell.length_c   1.000
_cell.angle_alpha   90.00
_cell.angle_beta   90.00
_cell.angle_gamma   90.00
#
_symmetry.space_group_name_H-M   'P 1'
#
loop_
_entity.id
_entity.type
_entity.pdbx_description
1 polymer ?
#
loop_
_entity_poly.entity_id
_entity_poly.type
_entity_poly.pdbx_seq_one_letter_code
_entity_poly.pdbx_strand_id
1 'polypeptide(L)'
;GGPVRAVRREVGVGWDARGASLGIVGVTASAHGPSNERSRDEREHLQHGRLAGPAGVRRTGGPGRSSDAAAPDEDPATCDGGGHGDAVRLRGAGVAFHRHLLCPGRGADGDRREQDPRPLSTGRRLRMILVAGGSGFIGQAVVRTLLGQGADVAVLTAHPERSKERIERLGARAVVGDIQRPETLLAAVRGAEAVVQSLTFPTFPVEKPSKGYTFEEFDHLGTERLARAAAEAGVKRFVYASGTGAAPDAPEQWFRAKWGGEEAIKATGLDHAIVRPSWVYGPQDRALNRFVTFHRWLPFVPVVGDGKQRLQPVFVDDVATVLARAAMPGGPAGTFELGGPEVLSMDEVLATMMEARRKRKPLIHFPAWMPKAAGALLQFLPKPPLSPDAVSFVIHDAVADNSAVLAAFDITLTPFHEGLATYL
;
A
#
# COMPACT_ATOMS: atom_id res chain seq x y z
N GLY A 1 -3.84 -55.15 16.88
CA GLY A 1 -4.35 -54.29 15.80
C GLY A 1 -5.81 -53.98 16.06
N GLY A 2 -6.23 -52.72 15.90
CA GLY A 2 -7.61 -52.27 16.07
C GLY A 2 -7.76 -51.19 17.17
N PRO A 3 -8.08 -49.93 16.85
CA PRO A 3 -7.79 -48.78 17.72
C PRO A 3 -8.95 -48.40 18.65
N VAL A 4 -8.57 -47.93 19.85
CA VAL A 4 -9.43 -47.20 20.79
C VAL A 4 -9.58 -45.76 20.29
N ARG A 5 -10.78 -45.37 19.86
CA ARG A 5 -11.11 -43.97 19.52
C ARG A 5 -11.26 -43.15 20.80
N ALA A 6 -10.26 -42.33 21.09
CA ALA A 6 -10.38 -41.23 22.06
C ALA A 6 -11.26 -40.12 21.46
N VAL A 7 -12.37 -39.82 22.14
CA VAL A 7 -13.24 -38.67 21.83
C VAL A 7 -12.59 -37.42 22.43
N ARG A 8 -11.96 -36.61 21.59
CA ARG A 8 -11.44 -35.28 21.96
C ARG A 8 -12.60 -34.29 21.86
N ARG A 9 -13.04 -33.74 23.00
CA ARG A 9 -13.97 -32.60 23.04
C ARG A 9 -13.18 -31.33 22.74
N GLU A 10 -13.44 -30.71 21.59
CA GLU A 10 -13.02 -29.33 21.32
C GLU A 10 -14.12 -28.37 21.77
N VAL A 11 -13.78 -27.46 22.68
CA VAL A 11 -14.62 -26.35 23.11
C VAL A 11 -14.35 -25.19 22.15
N GLY A 12 -15.25 -24.97 21.19
CA GLY A 12 -15.23 -23.82 20.30
C GLY A 12 -15.86 -22.59 20.96
N VAL A 13 -15.08 -21.52 21.14
CA VAL A 13 -15.58 -20.21 21.58
C VAL A 13 -15.85 -19.37 20.34
N GLY A 14 -17.14 -19.23 19.98
CA GLY A 14 -17.61 -18.29 18.97
C GLY A 14 -17.95 -16.94 19.61
N TRP A 15 -17.54 -15.85 18.97
CA TRP A 15 -17.92 -14.49 19.35
C TRP A 15 -19.02 -13.99 18.41
N ASP A 16 -20.23 -13.79 18.95
CA ASP A 16 -21.32 -13.08 18.28
C ASP A 16 -21.32 -11.61 18.74
N ALA A 17 -21.41 -10.71 17.77
CA ALA A 17 -21.54 -9.28 17.95
C ALA A 17 -23.02 -8.94 18.05
N ARG A 18 -23.52 -8.74 19.27
CA ARG A 18 -24.60 -7.81 19.64
C ARG A 18 -24.85 -7.93 21.15
N GLY A 19 -24.72 -6.82 21.87
CA GLY A 19 -24.97 -6.77 23.30
C GLY A 19 -26.46 -6.82 23.64
N ALA A 20 -26.83 -7.63 24.64
CA ALA A 20 -27.69 -7.27 25.78
C ALA A 20 -28.16 -8.53 26.54
N SER A 21 -28.02 -8.48 27.87
CA SER A 21 -28.78 -9.18 28.92
C SER A 21 -28.90 -10.72 28.92
N LEU A 22 -28.35 -11.30 30.00
CA LEU A 22 -28.60 -12.66 30.50
C LEU A 22 -30.08 -12.90 30.82
N GLY A 23 -30.62 -14.01 30.31
CA GLY A 23 -31.87 -14.63 30.75
C GLY A 23 -31.79 -16.15 30.58
N ILE A 24 -31.94 -16.88 31.68
CA ILE A 24 -31.90 -18.35 31.77
C ILE A 24 -33.21 -18.94 31.21
N VAL A 25 -33.11 -20.18 30.68
CA VAL A 25 -34.14 -21.24 30.40
C VAL A 25 -33.91 -21.73 28.96
N GLY A 26 -33.83 -23.01 28.60
CA GLY A 26 -34.01 -24.31 29.26
C GLY A 26 -33.97 -25.33 28.12
N VAL A 27 -33.18 -26.40 28.27
CA VAL A 27 -32.98 -27.44 27.25
C VAL A 27 -34.22 -28.31 27.11
N THR A 28 -34.73 -28.50 25.89
CA THR A 28 -35.41 -29.73 25.50
C THR A 28 -34.90 -30.22 24.16
N ALA A 29 -34.47 -31.47 24.12
CA ALA A 29 -33.98 -32.18 22.96
C ALA A 29 -35.13 -32.90 22.26
N SER A 30 -35.07 -33.02 20.93
CA SER A 30 -35.60 -34.20 20.26
C SER A 30 -34.81 -34.48 18.98
N ALA A 31 -34.35 -35.72 18.89
CA ALA A 31 -33.66 -36.32 17.75
C ALA A 31 -34.62 -36.52 16.57
N HIS A 32 -34.08 -36.73 15.36
CA HIS A 32 -34.47 -37.83 14.45
C HIS A 32 -33.41 -37.96 13.35
N GLY A 33 -33.02 -39.21 13.08
CA GLY A 33 -31.93 -39.62 12.18
C GLY A 33 -32.32 -39.73 10.69
N PRO A 34 -31.44 -40.34 9.88
CA PRO A 34 -31.23 -39.97 8.48
C PRO A 34 -31.89 -40.91 7.46
N SER A 35 -31.98 -40.44 6.20
CA SER A 35 -32.28 -41.26 5.03
C SER A 35 -31.25 -41.07 3.92
N ASN A 36 -31.15 -42.13 3.14
CA ASN A 36 -30.01 -42.64 2.40
C ASN A 36 -30.18 -42.41 0.88
N GLU A 37 -29.12 -42.77 0.13
CA GLU A 37 -29.13 -43.35 -1.23
C GLU A 37 -28.70 -42.56 -2.49
N ARG A 38 -27.69 -43.20 -3.14
CA ARG A 38 -27.49 -43.50 -4.59
C ARG A 38 -26.97 -42.38 -5.49
N SER A 39 -25.72 -42.41 -5.96
CA SER A 39 -25.05 -43.32 -6.94
C SER A 39 -25.44 -43.07 -8.40
N ARG A 40 -24.45 -42.67 -9.23
CA ARG A 40 -24.39 -43.03 -10.65
C ARG A 40 -22.95 -42.88 -11.19
N ASP A 41 -22.50 -43.99 -11.80
CA ASP A 41 -21.31 -44.18 -12.63
C ASP A 41 -21.36 -43.43 -13.96
N GLU A 42 -20.19 -43.18 -14.57
CA GLU A 42 -19.78 -43.59 -15.95
C GLU A 42 -18.38 -43.00 -16.29
N ARG A 43 -17.34 -43.83 -16.41
CA ARG A 43 -16.65 -44.34 -17.64
C ARG A 43 -15.97 -43.26 -18.51
N GLU A 44 -14.65 -43.17 -18.48
CA GLU A 44 -13.66 -43.79 -19.41
C GLU A 44 -13.55 -43.14 -20.81
N HIS A 45 -12.43 -42.45 -21.06
CA HIS A 45 -11.76 -42.49 -22.36
C HIS A 45 -10.24 -42.30 -22.21
N LEU A 46 -9.52 -43.40 -22.48
CA LEU A 46 -8.10 -43.46 -22.79
C LEU A 46 -7.92 -43.32 -24.30
N GLN A 47 -7.01 -42.48 -24.77
CA GLN A 47 -6.25 -42.74 -26.00
C GLN A 47 -4.80 -42.25 -25.88
N HIS A 48 -3.90 -43.13 -26.32
CA HIS A 48 -2.45 -43.03 -26.37
C HIS A 48 -1.93 -42.29 -27.62
N GLY A 49 -0.71 -41.75 -27.53
CA GLY A 49 0.19 -41.49 -28.68
C GLY A 49 1.40 -40.62 -28.29
N ARG A 50 2.50 -41.20 -27.78
CA ARG A 50 3.81 -41.44 -28.47
C ARG A 50 4.42 -40.18 -29.14
N LEU A 51 5.49 -39.62 -28.56
CA LEU A 51 6.93 -39.78 -28.91
C LEU A 51 7.38 -38.99 -30.16
N ALA A 52 8.26 -37.99 -29.96
CA ALA A 52 9.55 -37.79 -30.65
C ALA A 52 10.12 -36.37 -30.44
N GLY A 53 11.36 -36.28 -29.98
CA GLY A 53 12.33 -35.26 -30.43
C GLY A 53 13.56 -36.00 -30.98
N PRO A 54 14.70 -35.35 -31.26
CA PRO A 54 14.96 -33.96 -31.67
C PRO A 54 15.81 -33.88 -32.97
N ALA A 55 15.86 -32.71 -33.62
CA ALA A 55 16.89 -32.33 -34.61
C ALA A 55 16.87 -30.78 -34.71
N GLY A 56 17.95 -29.99 -34.73
CA GLY A 56 19.34 -30.28 -35.04
C GLY A 56 19.70 -29.69 -36.41
N VAL A 57 20.02 -28.37 -36.50
CA VAL A 57 20.80 -27.80 -37.62
C VAL A 57 21.78 -26.73 -37.09
N ARG A 58 23.02 -26.82 -37.57
CA ARG A 58 24.21 -26.04 -37.23
C ARG A 58 24.42 -24.86 -38.19
N ARG A 59 25.11 -23.82 -37.68
CA ARG A 59 26.22 -22.96 -38.21
C ARG A 59 26.11 -22.41 -39.65
N THR A 60 26.43 -21.14 -39.92
CA THR A 60 27.78 -20.50 -40.03
C THR A 60 27.58 -18.97 -40.12
N GLY A 61 28.46 -18.01 -39.81
CA GLY A 61 29.89 -17.90 -39.44
C GLY A 61 30.21 -16.40 -39.18
N GLY A 62 31.31 -16.07 -38.50
CA GLY A 62 31.86 -14.69 -38.40
C GLY A 62 32.89 -14.40 -39.52
N PRO A 63 33.88 -13.50 -39.37
CA PRO A 63 34.05 -12.33 -38.49
C PRO A 63 34.62 -11.05 -39.23
N GLY A 64 34.82 -9.93 -38.52
CA GLY A 64 35.68 -8.78 -38.92
C GLY A 64 35.36 -7.51 -38.09
N ARG A 65 36.22 -6.99 -37.19
CA ARG A 65 37.38 -6.06 -37.38
C ARG A 65 36.97 -4.83 -38.23
N SER A 66 37.27 -3.56 -37.93
CA SER A 66 38.27 -2.85 -37.10
C SER A 66 37.82 -1.36 -37.02
N SER A 67 38.00 -0.66 -35.90
CA SER A 67 39.04 0.36 -35.60
C SER A 67 38.69 1.82 -35.95
N ASP A 68 39.14 2.70 -35.05
CA ASP A 68 39.51 4.12 -35.22
C ASP A 68 38.36 5.14 -35.37
N ALA A 69 38.45 6.40 -34.95
CA ALA A 69 39.27 7.19 -34.01
C ALA A 69 38.73 8.63 -34.10
N ALA A 70 39.10 9.48 -33.14
CA ALA A 70 39.23 10.94 -33.26
C ALA A 70 37.97 11.84 -33.17
N ALA A 71 37.95 12.62 -32.08
CA ALA A 71 37.51 14.03 -32.01
C ALA A 71 38.47 14.93 -32.84
N PRO A 72 38.31 16.27 -33.04
CA PRO A 72 37.68 17.23 -32.11
C PRO A 72 36.96 18.47 -32.75
N ASP A 73 36.57 19.39 -31.86
CA ASP A 73 36.40 20.85 -32.00
C ASP A 73 35.35 21.43 -32.96
N GLU A 74 34.44 22.28 -32.45
CA GLU A 74 34.59 23.75 -32.49
C GLU A 74 33.37 24.45 -31.84
N ASP A 75 33.67 25.30 -30.86
CA ASP A 75 32.93 26.52 -30.47
C ASP A 75 33.66 27.67 -31.20
N PRO A 76 33.04 28.80 -31.63
CA PRO A 76 32.61 29.83 -30.65
C PRO A 76 31.47 30.78 -31.13
N ALA A 77 30.82 31.49 -30.20
CA ALA A 77 30.66 32.95 -30.29
C ALA A 77 29.96 33.54 -29.06
N THR A 78 30.73 34.40 -28.40
CA THR A 78 30.39 35.51 -27.52
C THR A 78 29.26 36.42 -28.01
N CYS A 79 28.43 36.92 -27.07
CA CYS A 79 27.97 38.31 -27.08
C CYS A 79 27.96 38.86 -25.65
N ASP A 80 28.61 40.02 -25.55
CA ASP A 80 28.88 40.88 -24.41
C ASP A 80 27.66 41.75 -24.05
N GLY A 81 27.65 42.33 -22.84
CA GLY A 81 26.81 43.49 -22.52
C GLY A 81 26.17 43.53 -21.13
N GLY A 82 26.88 44.14 -20.16
CA GLY A 82 26.30 44.65 -18.92
C GLY A 82 25.30 45.81 -19.17
N GLY A 83 24.64 46.40 -18.17
CA GLY A 83 24.64 46.26 -16.73
C GLY A 83 23.74 47.36 -16.14
N HIS A 84 23.61 47.33 -14.81
CA HIS A 84 23.17 48.39 -13.90
C HIS A 84 21.68 48.81 -13.86
N GLY A 85 21.18 48.93 -12.62
CA GLY A 85 20.42 50.12 -12.25
C GLY A 85 19.12 49.92 -11.50
N ASP A 86 19.24 49.66 -10.20
CA ASP A 86 18.46 50.25 -9.11
C ASP A 86 16.98 49.92 -8.83
N ALA A 87 16.79 49.79 -7.52
CA ALA A 87 15.58 49.56 -6.76
C ALA A 87 14.64 50.78 -6.73
N VAL A 88 13.37 50.55 -6.36
CA VAL A 88 12.75 51.17 -5.17
C VAL A 88 11.33 50.58 -4.94
N ARG A 89 11.04 50.44 -3.64
CA ARG A 89 9.85 49.93 -2.94
C ARG A 89 8.51 50.53 -3.40
N LEU A 90 7.40 49.86 -3.05
CA LEU A 90 6.46 50.32 -2.01
C LEU A 90 5.51 49.20 -1.54
N ARG A 91 5.23 49.22 -0.24
CA ARG A 91 4.33 48.37 0.55
C ARG A 91 2.88 48.86 0.45
N GLY A 92 1.91 48.01 0.84
CA GLY A 92 0.79 48.49 1.67
C GLY A 92 -0.57 47.86 1.41
N ALA A 93 -1.01 47.03 2.37
CA ALA A 93 -2.36 46.51 2.52
C ALA A 93 -3.38 47.61 2.92
N GLY A 94 -4.67 47.36 2.71
CA GLY A 94 -5.73 48.21 3.26
C GLY A 94 -7.15 47.73 2.96
N VAL A 95 -7.75 47.05 3.94
CA VAL A 95 -9.16 46.67 4.03
C VAL A 95 -10.01 47.91 4.32
N ALA A 96 -11.18 48.07 3.69
CA ALA A 96 -12.20 49.01 4.15
C ALA A 96 -13.61 48.46 3.93
N PHE A 97 -14.28 48.15 5.04
CA PHE A 97 -15.72 47.95 5.13
C PHE A 97 -16.41 49.31 5.17
N HIS A 98 -17.40 49.56 4.32
CA HIS A 98 -18.44 50.54 4.60
C HIS A 98 -19.81 50.05 4.13
N ARG A 99 -20.72 49.97 5.09
CA ARG A 99 -22.12 49.57 4.98
C ARG A 99 -22.97 50.84 4.98
N HIS A 100 -23.68 51.15 3.89
CA HIS A 100 -24.76 52.15 3.90
C HIS A 100 -25.98 51.73 3.04
N LEU A 101 -27.05 51.45 3.79
CA LEU A 101 -28.50 51.65 3.59
C LEU A 101 -29.06 52.01 2.19
N LEU A 102 -29.88 51.06 1.71
CA LEU A 102 -31.19 51.11 1.02
C LEU A 102 -31.91 52.46 0.76
N CYS A 103 -32.41 52.63 -0.47
CA CYS A 103 -33.84 52.76 -0.89
C CYS A 103 -33.93 53.42 -2.32
N PRO A 104 -35.11 53.50 -3.00
CA PRO A 104 -35.76 52.47 -3.83
C PRO A 104 -36.02 52.94 -5.30
N GLY A 105 -36.38 52.05 -6.23
CA GLY A 105 -36.79 52.47 -7.57
C GLY A 105 -37.38 51.36 -8.45
N ARG A 106 -38.60 51.59 -8.94
CA ARG A 106 -39.48 50.67 -9.67
C ARG A 106 -39.09 50.46 -11.14
N GLY A 107 -39.30 49.23 -11.62
CA GLY A 107 -40.06 48.92 -12.84
C GLY A 107 -39.29 48.87 -14.16
N ALA A 108 -39.22 47.69 -14.77
CA ALA A 108 -39.85 47.38 -16.07
C ALA A 108 -39.43 45.99 -16.55
N ASP A 109 -40.29 45.44 -17.40
CA ASP A 109 -40.34 44.10 -17.97
C ASP A 109 -39.05 43.47 -18.50
N GLY A 110 -39.05 42.14 -18.40
CA GLY A 110 -38.78 41.29 -19.56
C GLY A 110 -37.33 41.14 -20.00
N ASP A 111 -36.58 40.28 -19.30
CA ASP A 111 -35.70 39.34 -20.00
C ASP A 111 -35.36 38.17 -19.07
N ARG A 112 -36.09 37.05 -19.19
CA ARG A 112 -35.62 35.78 -18.61
C ARG A 112 -34.43 35.35 -19.46
N ARG A 113 -33.24 35.82 -19.10
CA ARG A 113 -32.00 35.17 -19.50
C ARG A 113 -31.99 33.80 -18.84
N GLU A 114 -32.49 32.83 -19.61
CA GLU A 114 -32.21 31.42 -19.48
C GLU A 114 -30.72 31.29 -19.17
N GLN A 115 -30.43 30.87 -17.94
CA GLN A 115 -29.07 30.60 -17.51
C GLN A 115 -28.58 29.45 -18.37
N ASP A 116 -27.78 29.79 -19.37
CA ASP A 116 -27.09 28.84 -20.23
C ASP A 116 -26.41 27.79 -19.33
N PRO A 117 -26.88 26.53 -19.32
CA PRO A 117 -26.24 25.50 -18.53
C PRO A 117 -24.85 25.32 -19.14
N ARG A 118 -23.83 25.76 -18.40
CA ARG A 118 -22.41 25.50 -18.70
C ARG A 118 -22.29 24.12 -19.33
N PRO A 119 -21.76 24.00 -20.56
CA PRO A 119 -21.75 22.72 -21.25
C PRO A 119 -21.08 21.69 -20.35
N LEU A 120 -21.84 20.65 -19.99
CA LEU A 120 -21.31 19.45 -19.35
C LEU A 120 -20.13 19.02 -20.21
N SER A 121 -18.92 19.09 -19.63
CA SER A 121 -17.68 18.73 -20.29
C SER A 121 -17.89 17.43 -21.07
N THR A 122 -17.71 17.49 -22.38
CA THR A 122 -17.66 16.34 -23.28
C THR A 122 -16.85 15.23 -22.61
N GLY A 123 -17.47 14.05 -22.51
CA GLY A 123 -17.07 12.96 -21.63
C GLY A 123 -15.57 12.67 -21.63
N ARG A 124 -14.88 13.14 -20.60
CA ARG A 124 -13.56 12.61 -20.23
C ARG A 124 -13.83 11.20 -19.75
N ARG A 125 -13.52 10.19 -20.57
CA ARG A 125 -13.56 8.78 -20.12
C ARG A 125 -12.79 8.71 -18.81
N LEU A 126 -13.48 8.28 -17.74
CA LEU A 126 -12.85 8.08 -16.45
C LEU A 126 -11.74 7.03 -16.65
N ARG A 127 -10.54 7.36 -16.17
CA ARG A 127 -9.37 6.50 -16.33
C ARG A 127 -9.48 5.39 -15.31
N MET A 128 -9.48 4.16 -15.79
CA MET A 128 -9.50 2.98 -14.93
C MET A 128 -8.10 2.80 -14.33
N ILE A 129 -8.01 2.91 -13.01
CA ILE A 129 -6.79 2.61 -12.25
C ILE A 129 -7.06 1.37 -11.40
N LEU A 130 -6.23 0.34 -11.59
CA LEU A 130 -6.30 -0.87 -10.79
C LEU A 130 -5.41 -0.71 -9.54
N VAL A 131 -6.01 -0.80 -8.35
CA VAL A 131 -5.28 -0.79 -7.07
C VAL A 131 -5.17 -2.21 -6.53
N ALA A 132 -3.99 -2.78 -6.63
CA ALA A 132 -3.65 -4.03 -5.98
C ALA A 132 -3.30 -3.76 -4.51
N GLY A 133 -4.07 -4.34 -3.58
CA GLY A 133 -3.97 -4.02 -2.14
C GLY A 133 -4.95 -2.94 -1.68
N GLY A 134 -5.91 -2.52 -2.51
CA GLY A 134 -6.90 -1.48 -2.20
C GLY A 134 -7.83 -1.78 -1.00
N SER A 135 -7.90 -3.04 -0.56
CA SER A 135 -8.64 -3.43 0.66
C SER A 135 -7.82 -3.30 1.95
N GLY A 136 -6.51 -3.06 1.84
CA GLY A 136 -5.55 -2.90 2.94
C GLY A 136 -5.51 -1.49 3.52
N PHE A 137 -4.57 -1.24 4.43
CA PHE A 137 -4.42 0.04 5.13
C PHE A 137 -4.04 1.19 4.17
N ILE A 138 -2.88 1.09 3.50
CA ILE A 138 -2.40 2.09 2.54
C ILE A 138 -3.34 2.14 1.32
N GLY A 139 -3.70 0.98 0.77
CA GLY A 139 -4.53 0.89 -0.42
C GLY A 139 -5.91 1.53 -0.26
N GLN A 140 -6.55 1.43 0.91
CA GLN A 140 -7.83 2.13 1.14
C GLN A 140 -7.67 3.67 1.06
N ALA A 141 -6.57 4.22 1.57
CA ALA A 141 -6.29 5.64 1.45
C ALA A 141 -6.04 6.03 -0.02
N VAL A 142 -5.25 5.24 -0.75
CA VAL A 142 -5.02 5.43 -2.19
C VAL A 142 -6.34 5.42 -2.98
N VAL A 143 -7.22 4.45 -2.72
CA VAL A 143 -8.54 4.36 -3.38
C VAL A 143 -9.37 5.61 -3.13
N ARG A 144 -9.46 6.09 -1.88
CA ARG A 144 -10.19 7.33 -1.55
C ARG A 144 -9.60 8.53 -2.29
N THR A 145 -8.28 8.67 -2.31
CA THR A 145 -7.60 9.79 -2.97
C THR A 145 -7.82 9.77 -4.48
N LEU A 146 -7.71 8.61 -5.14
CA LEU A 146 -7.95 8.47 -6.57
C LEU A 146 -9.41 8.75 -6.96
N LEU A 147 -10.38 8.25 -6.19
CA LEU A 147 -11.79 8.54 -6.40
C LEU A 147 -12.10 10.02 -6.21
N GLY A 148 -11.51 10.67 -5.19
CA GLY A 148 -11.62 12.11 -4.97
C GLY A 148 -11.04 12.96 -6.11
N GLN A 149 -10.09 12.40 -6.88
CA GLN A 149 -9.52 13.02 -8.08
C GLN A 149 -10.31 12.69 -9.37
N GLY A 150 -11.43 11.95 -9.26
CA GLY A 150 -12.29 11.61 -10.38
C GLY A 150 -11.76 10.47 -11.27
N ALA A 151 -10.93 9.56 -10.74
CA ALA A 151 -10.57 8.33 -11.44
C ALA A 151 -11.66 7.25 -11.30
N ASP A 152 -11.75 6.33 -12.28
CA ASP A 152 -12.47 5.07 -12.09
C ASP A 152 -11.52 4.08 -11.40
N VAL A 153 -11.90 3.53 -10.25
CA VAL A 153 -11.00 2.70 -9.44
C VAL A 153 -11.51 1.26 -9.36
N ALA A 154 -10.67 0.34 -9.79
CA ALA A 154 -10.84 -1.09 -9.59
C ALA A 154 -9.89 -1.58 -8.50
N VAL A 155 -10.33 -2.47 -7.62
CA VAL A 155 -9.49 -3.08 -6.56
C VAL A 155 -9.31 -4.56 -6.84
N LEU A 156 -8.06 -4.99 -6.96
CA LEU A 156 -7.69 -6.39 -7.10
C LEU A 156 -7.95 -7.14 -5.79
N THR A 157 -8.65 -8.27 -5.83
CA THR A 157 -8.87 -9.14 -4.68
C THR A 157 -8.90 -10.62 -5.06
N ALA A 158 -8.22 -11.45 -4.27
CA ALA A 158 -8.29 -12.91 -4.39
C ALA A 158 -9.59 -13.49 -3.80
N HIS A 159 -10.29 -12.72 -2.98
CA HIS A 159 -11.45 -13.15 -2.18
C HIS A 159 -12.59 -12.14 -2.27
N PRO A 160 -13.26 -12.01 -3.44
CA PRO A 160 -14.30 -11.02 -3.65
C PRO A 160 -15.42 -11.12 -2.60
N GLU A 161 -15.83 -12.32 -2.21
CA GLU A 161 -16.85 -12.56 -1.19
C GLU A 161 -16.51 -11.94 0.19
N ARG A 162 -15.22 -11.77 0.53
CA ARG A 162 -14.78 -11.19 1.81
C ARG A 162 -14.57 -9.68 1.75
N SER A 163 -14.12 -9.18 0.61
CA SER A 163 -13.69 -7.78 0.48
C SER A 163 -14.64 -6.90 -0.32
N LYS A 164 -15.60 -7.48 -1.07
CA LYS A 164 -16.48 -6.74 -1.98
C LYS A 164 -17.24 -5.63 -1.28
N GLU A 165 -17.92 -5.91 -0.17
CA GLU A 165 -18.68 -4.88 0.56
C GLU A 165 -17.78 -3.73 1.05
N ARG A 166 -16.55 -4.04 1.50
CA ARG A 166 -15.58 -3.02 1.90
C ARG A 166 -15.14 -2.16 0.71
N ILE A 167 -14.88 -2.79 -0.44
CA ILE A 167 -14.44 -2.12 -1.67
C ILE A 167 -15.56 -1.24 -2.23
N GLU A 168 -16.79 -1.76 -2.29
CA GLU A 168 -17.95 -1.04 -2.80
C GLU A 168 -18.32 0.16 -1.91
N ARG A 169 -18.16 0.03 -0.58
CA ARG A 169 -18.33 1.17 0.34
C ARG A 169 -17.34 2.31 0.10
N LEU A 170 -16.19 2.05 -0.51
CA LEU A 170 -15.27 3.11 -0.91
C LEU A 170 -15.72 3.79 -2.21
N GLY A 171 -16.63 3.20 -2.98
CA GLY A 171 -17.00 3.64 -4.32
C GLY A 171 -16.17 3.01 -5.44
N ALA A 172 -15.38 1.98 -5.15
CA ALA A 172 -14.58 1.25 -6.12
C ALA A 172 -15.24 -0.08 -6.53
N ARG A 173 -14.82 -0.65 -7.67
CA ARG A 173 -15.27 -1.98 -8.11
C ARG A 173 -14.26 -3.07 -7.75
N ALA A 174 -14.74 -4.22 -7.29
CA ALA A 174 -13.88 -5.37 -7.04
C ALA A 174 -13.57 -6.11 -8.36
N VAL A 175 -12.30 -6.45 -8.58
CA VAL A 175 -11.83 -7.27 -9.70
C VAL A 175 -11.10 -8.48 -9.12
N VAL A 176 -11.44 -9.67 -9.62
CA VAL A 176 -10.87 -10.92 -9.14
C VAL A 176 -9.47 -11.10 -9.71
N GLY A 177 -8.51 -11.37 -8.84
CA GLY A 177 -7.17 -11.81 -9.21
C GLY A 177 -6.31 -12.07 -7.98
N ASP A 178 -5.40 -13.01 -8.12
CA ASP A 178 -4.51 -13.47 -7.07
C ASP A 178 -3.06 -13.43 -7.57
N ILE A 179 -2.21 -12.72 -6.82
CA ILE A 179 -0.80 -12.51 -7.18
C ILE A 179 0.02 -13.81 -7.12
N GLN A 180 -0.47 -14.81 -6.40
CA GLN A 180 0.08 -16.15 -6.36
C GLN A 180 -0.37 -17.01 -7.55
N ARG A 181 -1.33 -16.54 -8.35
CA ARG A 181 -1.92 -17.24 -9.50
C ARG A 181 -1.82 -16.39 -10.76
N PRO A 182 -0.69 -16.44 -11.48
CA PRO A 182 -0.42 -15.61 -12.67
C PRO A 182 -1.55 -15.65 -13.71
N GLU A 183 -2.19 -16.80 -13.89
CA GLU A 183 -3.27 -17.01 -14.84
C GLU A 183 -4.50 -16.10 -14.60
N THR A 184 -4.63 -15.55 -13.39
CA THR A 184 -5.73 -14.65 -13.02
C THR A 184 -5.43 -13.17 -13.29
N LEU A 185 -4.16 -12.80 -13.46
CA LEU A 185 -3.73 -11.39 -13.42
C LEU A 185 -4.01 -10.66 -14.72
N LEU A 186 -3.78 -11.30 -15.88
CA LEU A 186 -3.95 -10.66 -17.19
C LEU A 186 -5.39 -10.17 -17.42
N ALA A 187 -6.38 -10.95 -17.00
CA ALA A 187 -7.78 -10.54 -17.06
C ALA A 187 -8.08 -9.39 -16.11
N ALA A 188 -7.43 -9.35 -14.94
CA ALA A 188 -7.67 -8.35 -13.91
C ALA A 188 -7.13 -6.96 -14.26
N VAL A 189 -5.99 -6.90 -14.95
CA VAL A 189 -5.36 -5.63 -15.37
C VAL A 189 -5.92 -5.07 -16.69
N ARG A 190 -6.73 -5.85 -17.41
CA ARG A 190 -7.22 -5.48 -18.74
C ARG A 190 -8.04 -4.19 -18.71
N GLY A 191 -7.65 -3.22 -19.54
CA GLY A 191 -8.30 -1.92 -19.65
C GLY A 191 -7.90 -0.91 -18.59
N ALA A 192 -6.98 -1.25 -17.68
CA ALA A 192 -6.36 -0.29 -16.76
C ALA A 192 -5.37 0.62 -17.50
N GLU A 193 -5.40 1.92 -17.21
CA GLU A 193 -4.37 2.84 -17.67
C GLU A 193 -3.13 2.80 -16.78
N ALA A 194 -3.34 2.58 -15.49
CA ALA A 194 -2.28 2.46 -14.49
C ALA A 194 -2.62 1.37 -13.46
N VAL A 195 -1.58 0.76 -12.89
CA VAL A 195 -1.66 -0.15 -11.75
C VAL A 195 -0.96 0.49 -10.55
N VAL A 196 -1.59 0.48 -9.38
CA VAL A 196 -0.98 0.86 -8.10
C VAL A 196 -0.91 -0.36 -7.20
N GLN A 197 0.28 -0.80 -6.82
CA GLN A 197 0.49 -1.96 -5.97
C GLN A 197 0.94 -1.54 -4.56
N SER A 198 0.16 -1.95 -3.56
CA SER A 198 0.42 -1.82 -2.12
C SER A 198 0.06 -3.10 -1.36
N LEU A 199 0.25 -4.25 -2.02
CA LEU A 199 -0.08 -5.56 -1.47
C LEU A 199 0.87 -5.97 -0.34
N THR A 200 0.29 -6.62 0.67
CA THR A 200 1.00 -7.33 1.73
C THR A 200 0.23 -8.60 2.05
N PHE A 201 0.92 -9.66 2.49
CA PHE A 201 0.25 -10.90 2.88
C PHE A 201 -0.44 -10.75 4.26
N PRO A 202 -1.52 -11.51 4.54
CA PRO A 202 -2.37 -11.29 5.73
C PRO A 202 -1.67 -11.39 7.09
N THR A 203 -0.56 -12.13 7.17
CA THR A 203 0.16 -12.40 8.41
C THR A 203 1.41 -11.55 8.59
N PHE A 204 1.64 -10.57 7.70
CA PHE A 204 2.77 -9.65 7.78
C PHE A 204 2.93 -9.04 9.19
N PRO A 205 4.17 -8.94 9.71
CA PRO A 205 5.45 -9.34 9.09
C PRO A 205 5.86 -10.81 9.35
N VAL A 206 4.93 -11.67 9.79
CA VAL A 206 5.19 -13.09 10.09
C VAL A 206 4.87 -13.96 8.87
N GLU A 207 5.89 -14.56 8.27
CA GLU A 207 5.73 -15.47 7.14
C GLU A 207 4.97 -16.75 7.51
N LYS A 208 4.24 -17.31 6.54
CA LYS A 208 3.64 -18.64 6.59
C LYS A 208 3.89 -19.38 5.28
N PRO A 209 5.07 -20.01 5.12
CA PRO A 209 5.46 -20.69 3.88
C PRO A 209 4.45 -21.76 3.40
N SER A 210 3.78 -22.45 4.33
CA SER A 210 2.75 -23.45 3.99
C SER A 210 1.54 -22.89 3.23
N LYS A 211 1.36 -21.57 3.22
CA LYS A 211 0.32 -20.86 2.44
C LYS A 211 0.92 -19.98 1.34
N GLY A 212 2.23 -20.03 1.13
CA GLY A 212 2.95 -19.10 0.26
C GLY A 212 2.93 -17.65 0.75
N TYR A 213 2.66 -17.40 2.03
CA TYR A 213 2.71 -16.05 2.61
C TYR A 213 4.14 -15.72 3.02
N THR A 214 5.00 -15.45 2.04
CA THR A 214 6.40 -15.09 2.24
C THR A 214 6.69 -13.76 1.52
N PHE A 215 7.73 -13.05 1.97
CA PHE A 215 8.19 -11.83 1.32
C PHE A 215 8.62 -12.13 -0.12
N GLU A 216 9.32 -13.25 -0.34
CA GLU A 216 9.73 -13.66 -1.69
C GLU A 216 8.53 -13.87 -2.62
N GLU A 217 7.49 -14.57 -2.15
CA GLU A 217 6.34 -14.92 -2.99
C GLU A 217 5.42 -13.71 -3.25
N PHE A 218 5.27 -12.79 -2.29
CA PHE A 218 4.38 -11.63 -2.42
C PHE A 218 5.07 -10.36 -2.90
N ASP A 219 6.19 -9.97 -2.29
CA ASP A 219 6.87 -8.70 -2.56
C ASP A 219 7.79 -8.78 -3.79
N HIS A 220 8.44 -9.93 -4.04
CA HIS A 220 9.27 -10.14 -5.23
C HIS A 220 8.47 -10.78 -6.38
N LEU A 221 8.25 -12.11 -6.32
CA LEU A 221 7.67 -12.88 -7.42
C LEU A 221 6.25 -12.43 -7.74
N GLY A 222 5.47 -12.07 -6.72
CA GLY A 222 4.14 -11.53 -6.90
C GLY A 222 4.16 -10.23 -7.71
N THR A 223 4.98 -9.27 -7.29
CA THR A 223 5.18 -7.99 -7.98
C THR A 223 5.60 -8.21 -9.43
N GLU A 224 6.55 -9.12 -9.66
CA GLU A 224 7.00 -9.50 -11.00
C GLU A 224 5.83 -9.99 -11.87
N ARG A 225 5.02 -10.93 -11.37
CA ARG A 225 3.88 -11.47 -12.13
C ARG A 225 2.86 -10.39 -12.46
N LEU A 226 2.54 -9.50 -11.52
CA LEU A 226 1.60 -8.41 -11.73
C LEU A 226 2.14 -7.38 -12.73
N ALA A 227 3.41 -7.01 -12.62
CA ALA A 227 4.07 -6.08 -13.54
C ALA A 227 4.13 -6.64 -14.96
N ARG A 228 4.50 -7.93 -15.12
CA ARG A 228 4.49 -8.62 -16.42
C ARG A 228 3.10 -8.66 -17.03
N ALA A 229 2.08 -9.03 -16.25
CA ALA A 229 0.70 -9.04 -16.73
C ALA A 229 0.22 -7.63 -17.15
N ALA A 230 0.61 -6.59 -16.40
CA ALA A 230 0.32 -5.20 -16.74
C ALA A 230 0.97 -4.80 -18.08
N ALA A 231 2.25 -5.15 -18.27
CA ALA A 231 2.96 -4.90 -19.52
C ALA A 231 2.32 -5.62 -20.71
N GLU A 232 1.98 -6.90 -20.55
CA GLU A 232 1.31 -7.69 -21.59
C GLU A 232 -0.08 -7.13 -21.96
N ALA A 233 -0.83 -6.61 -20.98
CA ALA A 233 -2.13 -5.99 -21.20
C ALA A 233 -2.05 -4.56 -21.79
N GLY A 234 -0.86 -4.00 -21.98
CA GLY A 234 -0.66 -2.64 -22.49
C GLY A 234 -1.00 -1.56 -21.47
N VAL A 235 -0.91 -1.85 -20.17
CA VAL A 235 -0.97 -0.83 -19.11
C VAL A 235 0.16 0.17 -19.34
N LYS A 236 -0.11 1.46 -19.15
CA LYS A 236 0.87 2.51 -19.46
C LYS A 236 1.80 2.81 -18.30
N ARG A 237 1.33 2.60 -17.07
CA ARG A 237 2.03 3.05 -15.86
C ARG A 237 1.92 2.05 -14.71
N PHE A 238 3.02 1.82 -14.00
CA PHE A 238 3.05 0.98 -12.81
C PHE A 238 3.59 1.76 -11.59
N VAL A 239 2.79 1.85 -10.54
CA VAL A 239 3.17 2.53 -9.30
C VAL A 239 3.27 1.50 -8.19
N TYR A 240 4.38 1.51 -7.45
CA TYR A 240 4.65 0.51 -6.42
C TYR A 240 4.99 1.14 -5.07
N ALA A 241 4.31 0.69 -4.02
CA ALA A 241 4.64 1.00 -2.64
C ALA A 241 5.63 -0.06 -2.11
N SER A 242 6.91 0.29 -2.15
CA SER A 242 8.03 -0.50 -1.64
C SER A 242 8.28 -0.19 -0.16
N GLY A 243 9.53 0.02 0.27
CA GLY A 243 9.91 0.43 1.61
C GLY A 243 11.32 1.02 1.66
N THR A 244 11.52 2.01 2.53
CA THR A 244 12.86 2.59 2.80
C THR A 244 13.77 1.51 3.37
N GLY A 245 14.94 1.29 2.75
CA GLY A 245 15.86 0.19 3.08
C GLY A 245 15.91 -0.93 2.03
N ALA A 246 15.07 -0.89 0.99
CA ALA A 246 15.12 -1.84 -0.13
C ALA A 246 16.46 -1.75 -0.89
N ALA A 247 17.28 -2.79 -0.74
CA ALA A 247 18.60 -2.93 -1.36
C ALA A 247 18.91 -4.42 -1.64
N PRO A 248 19.77 -4.75 -2.62
CA PRO A 248 20.09 -6.14 -2.96
C PRO A 248 20.79 -6.88 -1.81
N ASP A 249 21.60 -6.17 -1.03
CA ASP A 249 22.41 -6.64 0.10
C ASP A 249 21.83 -6.22 1.46
N ALA A 250 20.57 -5.76 1.50
CA ALA A 250 19.91 -5.39 2.74
C ALA A 250 19.97 -6.54 3.78
N PRO A 251 20.20 -6.26 5.07
CA PRO A 251 20.31 -7.31 6.08
C PRO A 251 19.02 -8.13 6.21
N GLU A 252 17.87 -7.46 6.13
CA GLU A 252 16.56 -8.05 6.31
C GLU A 252 16.00 -8.60 4.99
N GLN A 253 15.47 -9.82 5.03
CA GLN A 253 14.95 -10.53 3.86
C GLN A 253 13.83 -9.77 3.16
N TRP A 254 12.96 -9.08 3.90
CA TRP A 254 11.86 -8.34 3.30
C TRP A 254 12.34 -7.18 2.42
N PHE A 255 13.47 -6.54 2.76
CA PHE A 255 14.01 -5.44 1.97
C PHE A 255 14.64 -5.95 0.68
N ARG A 256 15.32 -7.11 0.72
CA ARG A 256 15.81 -7.77 -0.48
C ARG A 256 14.67 -8.21 -1.40
N ALA A 257 13.58 -8.77 -0.84
CA ALA A 257 12.41 -9.16 -1.63
C ALA A 257 11.72 -7.94 -2.27
N LYS A 258 11.54 -6.85 -1.52
CA LYS A 258 11.02 -5.59 -2.07
C LYS A 258 11.91 -5.04 -3.18
N TRP A 259 13.23 -5.07 -3.01
CA TRP A 259 14.19 -4.68 -4.04
C TRP A 259 14.06 -5.56 -5.30
N GLY A 260 13.93 -6.89 -5.15
CA GLY A 260 13.66 -7.78 -6.28
C GLY A 260 12.38 -7.40 -7.04
N GLY A 261 11.31 -7.05 -6.33
CA GLY A 261 10.08 -6.53 -6.94
C GLY A 261 10.28 -5.21 -7.69
N GLU A 262 11.08 -4.29 -7.15
CA GLU A 262 11.44 -3.04 -7.83
C GLU A 262 12.18 -3.28 -9.14
N GLU A 263 13.18 -4.16 -9.13
CA GLU A 263 13.94 -4.49 -10.34
C GLU A 263 13.08 -5.23 -11.36
N ALA A 264 12.17 -6.09 -10.91
CA ALA A 264 11.21 -6.75 -11.80
C ALA A 264 10.29 -5.75 -12.51
N ILE A 265 9.84 -4.70 -11.82
CA ILE A 265 9.07 -3.61 -12.45
C ILE A 265 9.93 -2.90 -13.50
N LYS A 266 11.16 -2.49 -13.15
CA LYS A 266 12.07 -1.80 -14.08
C LYS A 266 12.34 -2.63 -15.33
N ALA A 267 12.51 -3.94 -15.17
CA ALA A 267 12.76 -4.87 -16.27
C ALA A 267 11.59 -4.99 -17.27
N THR A 268 10.36 -4.59 -16.90
CA THR A 268 9.22 -4.60 -17.83
C THR A 268 9.26 -3.49 -18.89
N GLY A 269 10.04 -2.43 -18.66
CA GLY A 269 10.04 -1.25 -19.51
C GLY A 269 8.80 -0.35 -19.40
N LEU A 270 7.89 -0.64 -18.46
CA LEU A 270 6.76 0.25 -18.14
C LEU A 270 7.26 1.58 -17.57
N ASP A 271 6.55 2.66 -17.88
CA ASP A 271 6.69 3.92 -17.13
C ASP A 271 6.28 3.65 -15.67
N HIS A 272 7.12 4.00 -14.71
CA HIS A 272 6.94 3.56 -13.34
C HIS A 272 7.34 4.59 -12.29
N ALA A 273 6.68 4.49 -11.14
CA ALA A 273 7.03 5.20 -9.93
C ALA A 273 7.12 4.23 -8.77
N ILE A 274 8.29 4.15 -8.15
CA ILE A 274 8.53 3.34 -6.96
C ILE A 274 8.63 4.29 -5.79
N VAL A 275 7.71 4.18 -4.84
CA VAL A 275 7.71 4.96 -3.61
C VAL A 275 8.15 4.04 -2.48
N ARG A 276 9.21 4.42 -1.79
CA ARG A 276 9.78 3.73 -0.63
C ARG A 276 9.38 4.48 0.64
N PRO A 277 8.17 4.23 1.17
CA PRO A 277 7.77 4.83 2.43
C PRO A 277 8.61 4.28 3.59
N SER A 278 8.86 5.11 4.60
CA SER A 278 9.47 4.69 5.86
C SER A 278 8.40 4.04 6.78
N TRP A 279 8.15 4.57 7.98
CA TRP A 279 7.10 4.07 8.85
C TRP A 279 5.76 4.77 8.59
N VAL A 280 4.85 4.10 7.87
CA VAL A 280 3.48 4.60 7.63
C VAL A 280 2.57 4.41 8.86
N TYR A 281 1.93 5.47 9.34
CA TYR A 281 0.99 5.44 10.47
C TYR A 281 -0.38 6.04 10.12
N GLY A 282 -1.42 5.67 10.90
CA GLY A 282 -2.78 6.18 10.70
C GLY A 282 -3.87 5.32 11.35
N PRO A 283 -5.16 5.64 11.14
CA PRO A 283 -6.27 5.06 11.90
C PRO A 283 -6.38 3.51 11.87
N GLN A 284 -5.85 2.87 10.82
CA GLN A 284 -5.89 1.41 10.65
C GLN A 284 -4.49 0.77 10.66
N ASP A 285 -3.43 1.52 10.99
CA ASP A 285 -2.11 0.93 11.12
C ASP A 285 -2.09 -0.09 12.28
N ARG A 286 -1.19 -1.07 12.21
CA ARG A 286 -1.09 -2.12 13.25
C ARG A 286 0.07 -1.89 14.22
N ALA A 287 1.05 -1.06 13.85
CA ALA A 287 2.30 -0.89 14.58
C ALA A 287 2.14 0.14 15.69
N LEU A 288 1.79 1.39 15.35
CA LEU A 288 1.56 2.46 16.32
C LEU A 288 0.29 2.19 17.13
N ASN A 289 -0.80 1.74 16.49
CA ASN A 289 -2.04 1.43 17.22
C ASN A 289 -1.91 0.24 18.20
N ARG A 290 -0.85 -0.58 18.08
CA ARG A 290 -0.51 -1.56 19.13
C ARG A 290 -0.10 -0.85 20.42
N PHE A 291 0.73 0.18 20.33
CA PHE A 291 1.13 0.99 21.48
C PHE A 291 -0.04 1.80 22.03
N VAL A 292 -0.95 2.30 21.18
CA VAL A 292 -2.22 2.90 21.63
C VAL A 292 -3.04 1.89 22.44
N THR A 293 -3.07 0.62 22.02
CA THR A 293 -3.76 -0.44 22.75
C THR A 293 -3.09 -0.73 24.09
N PHE A 294 -1.76 -0.81 24.14
CA PHE A 294 -1.01 -0.95 25.40
C PHE A 294 -1.26 0.25 26.33
N HIS A 295 -1.19 1.46 25.80
CA HIS A 295 -1.48 2.69 26.52
C HIS A 295 -2.92 2.71 27.05
N ARG A 296 -3.89 2.11 26.36
CA ARG A 296 -5.27 2.01 26.87
C ARG A 296 -5.36 1.05 28.07
N TRP A 297 -4.76 -0.12 27.99
CA TRP A 297 -5.02 -1.23 28.91
C TRP A 297 -3.98 -1.45 30.01
N LEU A 298 -2.71 -1.16 29.76
CA LEU A 298 -1.60 -1.39 30.70
C LEU A 298 -1.29 -0.13 31.51
N PRO A 299 -0.80 -0.23 32.75
CA PRO A 299 -0.41 0.95 33.54
C PRO A 299 0.87 1.64 33.01
N PHE A 300 1.61 0.99 32.12
CA PHE A 300 2.81 1.48 31.44
C PHE A 300 2.75 1.14 29.94
N VAL A 301 3.64 1.72 29.14
CA VAL A 301 3.80 1.35 27.72
C VAL A 301 5.12 0.58 27.56
N PRO A 302 5.09 -0.68 27.08
CA PRO A 302 6.30 -1.46 26.87
C PRO A 302 7.04 -0.97 25.61
N VAL A 303 8.36 -0.80 25.71
CA VAL A 303 9.27 -0.45 24.61
C VAL A 303 10.29 -1.57 24.46
N VAL A 304 10.50 -2.05 23.23
CA VAL A 304 11.52 -3.07 22.95
C VAL A 304 12.83 -2.37 22.59
N GLY A 305 13.93 -2.77 23.23
CA GLY A 305 15.21 -2.10 23.08
C GLY A 305 15.33 -0.86 23.98
N ASP A 306 16.19 0.08 23.60
CA ASP A 306 16.46 1.31 24.35
C ASP A 306 15.60 2.51 23.92
N GLY A 307 14.74 2.33 22.92
CA GLY A 307 13.81 3.37 22.45
C GLY A 307 14.47 4.47 21.60
N LYS A 308 15.78 4.36 21.33
CA LYS A 308 16.55 5.39 20.62
C LYS A 308 16.59 5.21 19.11
N GLN A 309 16.04 4.11 18.60
CA GLN A 309 15.94 3.87 17.16
C GLN A 309 15.27 5.05 16.47
N ARG A 310 15.85 5.50 15.35
CA ARG A 310 15.43 6.69 14.62
C ARG A 310 14.37 6.32 13.59
N LEU A 311 13.25 7.01 13.66
CA LEU A 311 12.06 6.76 12.87
C LEU A 311 11.63 8.06 12.23
N GLN A 312 11.08 7.99 11.03
CA GLN A 312 10.55 9.16 10.35
C GLN A 312 9.09 8.92 9.96
N PRO A 313 8.14 8.92 10.92
CA PRO A 313 6.77 8.44 10.69
C PRO A 313 6.05 9.29 9.63
N VAL A 314 5.54 8.65 8.58
CA VAL A 314 4.79 9.32 7.51
C VAL A 314 3.30 9.03 7.63
N PHE A 315 2.47 10.07 7.46
CA PHE A 315 1.02 9.92 7.54
C PHE A 315 0.48 9.19 6.31
N VAL A 316 -0.46 8.27 6.50
CA VAL A 316 -0.99 7.42 5.42
C VAL A 316 -1.62 8.21 4.26
N ASP A 317 -2.24 9.35 4.54
CA ASP A 317 -2.87 10.16 3.50
C ASP A 317 -1.83 10.91 2.63
N ASP A 318 -0.65 11.21 3.17
CA ASP A 318 0.48 11.76 2.39
C ASP A 318 1.03 10.70 1.44
N VAL A 319 1.24 9.48 1.94
CA VAL A 319 1.64 8.32 1.11
C VAL A 319 0.62 8.06 0.01
N ALA A 320 -0.67 8.08 0.34
CA ALA A 320 -1.74 7.91 -0.62
C ALA A 320 -1.75 9.01 -1.68
N THR A 321 -1.47 10.27 -1.28
CA THR A 321 -1.37 11.41 -2.19
C THR A 321 -0.23 11.23 -3.19
N VAL A 322 0.95 10.82 -2.74
CA VAL A 322 2.10 10.56 -3.62
C VAL A 322 1.80 9.43 -4.59
N LEU A 323 1.30 8.29 -4.10
CA LEU A 323 0.95 7.14 -4.94
C LEU A 323 -0.14 7.48 -5.97
N ALA A 324 -1.17 8.23 -5.56
CA ALA A 324 -2.24 8.66 -6.44
C ALA A 324 -1.74 9.64 -7.52
N ARG A 325 -0.97 10.67 -7.13
CA ARG A 325 -0.36 11.62 -8.09
C ARG A 325 0.56 10.92 -9.08
N ALA A 326 1.35 9.96 -8.60
CA ALA A 326 2.24 9.16 -9.44
C ALA A 326 1.47 8.33 -10.47
N ALA A 327 0.28 7.82 -10.12
CA ALA A 327 -0.56 7.00 -10.99
C ALA A 327 -1.28 7.79 -12.08
N MET A 328 -1.49 9.10 -11.85
CA MET A 328 -2.17 9.97 -12.79
C MET A 328 -1.29 10.30 -14.01
N PRO A 329 -1.89 10.64 -15.17
CA PRO A 329 -1.14 11.09 -16.34
C PRO A 329 -0.20 12.26 -16.04
N GLY A 330 1.06 12.13 -16.47
CA GLY A 330 2.10 13.14 -16.19
C GLY A 330 2.63 13.10 -14.76
N GLY A 331 2.21 12.12 -13.95
CA GLY A 331 2.75 11.91 -12.61
C GLY A 331 4.25 11.61 -12.66
N PRO A 332 5.04 12.07 -11.66
CA PRO A 332 6.48 11.83 -11.63
C PRO A 332 6.83 10.34 -11.71
N ALA A 333 7.89 10.02 -12.46
CA ALA A 333 8.43 8.69 -12.63
C ALA A 333 9.81 8.58 -11.96
N GLY A 334 10.21 7.37 -11.56
CA GLY A 334 11.47 7.11 -10.87
C GLY A 334 11.29 6.45 -9.50
N THR A 335 12.34 6.43 -8.70
CA THR A 335 12.33 5.88 -7.33
C THR A 335 12.45 7.00 -6.32
N PHE A 336 11.55 7.04 -5.34
CA PHE A 336 11.43 8.12 -4.36
C PHE A 336 11.35 7.52 -2.96
N GLU A 337 12.14 8.05 -2.01
CA GLU A 337 11.93 7.76 -0.60
C GLU A 337 10.93 8.75 -0.01
N LEU A 338 10.16 8.29 0.98
CA LEU A 338 9.11 9.09 1.59
C LEU A 338 9.00 8.81 3.09
N GLY A 339 9.49 9.74 3.89
CA GLY A 339 9.27 9.82 5.33
C GLY A 339 8.44 11.03 5.71
N GLY A 340 8.03 11.09 6.98
CA GLY A 340 7.40 12.29 7.55
C GLY A 340 8.35 13.49 7.60
N PRO A 341 7.84 14.66 8.02
CA PRO A 341 8.67 15.86 8.14
C PRO A 341 9.68 15.80 9.30
N GLU A 342 9.44 14.94 10.28
CA GLU A 342 10.19 14.87 11.53
C GLU A 342 10.89 13.51 11.67
N VAL A 343 12.17 13.52 12.07
CA VAL A 343 12.88 12.31 12.51
C VAL A 343 12.84 12.28 14.04
N LEU A 344 12.23 11.22 14.57
CA LEU A 344 11.94 11.03 15.98
C LEU A 344 12.53 9.70 16.46
N SER A 345 12.96 9.63 17.71
CA SER A 345 13.19 8.37 18.40
C SER A 345 11.87 7.65 18.70
N MET A 346 11.89 6.34 18.94
CA MET A 346 10.69 5.62 19.38
C MET A 346 10.13 6.19 20.68
N ASP A 347 10.98 6.61 21.62
CA ASP A 347 10.52 7.24 22.86
C ASP A 347 9.78 8.56 22.59
N GLU A 348 10.28 9.39 21.65
CA GLU A 348 9.60 10.61 21.22
C GLU A 348 8.28 10.31 20.51
N VAL A 349 8.25 9.32 19.62
CA VAL A 349 7.02 8.85 18.95
C VAL A 349 5.94 8.48 19.97
N LEU A 350 6.31 7.69 20.99
CA LEU A 350 5.40 7.27 22.04
C LEU A 350 5.00 8.42 22.97
N ALA A 351 5.91 9.35 23.25
CA ALA A 351 5.60 10.56 24.00
C ALA A 351 4.55 11.41 23.27
N THR A 352 4.73 11.71 21.98
CA THR A 352 3.77 12.47 21.17
C THR A 352 2.42 11.76 21.07
N MET A 353 2.40 10.43 20.91
CA MET A 353 1.17 9.63 20.96
C MET A 353 0.43 9.80 22.31
N MET A 354 1.15 9.75 23.43
CA MET A 354 0.55 9.94 24.76
C MET A 354 0.03 11.36 24.99
N GLU A 355 0.69 12.37 24.41
CA GLU A 355 0.26 13.76 24.44
C GLU A 355 -1.03 13.98 23.64
N ALA A 356 -1.12 13.44 22.43
CA ALA A 356 -2.35 13.44 21.64
C ALA A 356 -3.52 12.79 22.42
N ARG A 357 -3.23 11.72 23.16
CA ARG A 357 -4.19 11.03 24.04
C ARG A 357 -4.49 11.75 25.36
N ARG A 358 -3.79 12.85 25.67
CA ARG A 358 -3.90 13.64 26.91
C ARG A 358 -3.71 12.83 28.19
N LYS A 359 -2.92 11.75 28.14
CA LYS A 359 -2.65 10.88 29.30
C LYS A 359 -1.25 10.33 29.22
N ARG A 360 -0.38 10.74 30.16
CA ARG A 360 0.99 10.22 30.26
C ARG A 360 1.03 8.90 31.04
N LYS A 361 1.91 8.00 30.62
CA LYS A 361 2.23 6.73 31.29
C LYS A 361 3.74 6.50 31.22
N PRO A 362 4.35 5.82 32.20
CA PRO A 362 5.76 5.50 32.13
C PRO A 362 6.05 4.57 30.93
N LEU A 363 7.15 4.84 30.23
CA LEU A 363 7.73 3.93 29.25
C LEU A 363 8.60 2.93 30.02
N ILE A 364 8.45 1.63 29.74
CA ILE A 364 9.31 0.58 30.31
C ILE A 364 10.04 -0.11 29.17
N HIS A 365 11.36 0.05 29.14
CA HIS A 365 12.25 -0.56 28.17
C HIS A 365 12.59 -2.00 28.57
N PHE A 366 12.46 -2.91 27.62
CA PHE A 366 12.81 -4.31 27.78
C PHE A 366 13.94 -4.67 26.82
N PRO A 367 15.00 -5.36 27.29
CA PRO A 367 16.09 -5.79 26.42
C PRO A 367 15.58 -6.62 25.23
N ALA A 368 16.06 -6.34 24.02
CA ALA A 368 15.58 -6.97 22.79
C ALA A 368 15.75 -8.51 22.77
N TRP A 369 16.66 -9.07 23.58
CA TRP A 369 16.83 -10.51 23.71
C TRP A 369 15.60 -11.21 24.32
N MET A 370 14.85 -10.56 25.22
CA MET A 370 13.67 -11.15 25.86
C MET A 370 12.55 -11.47 24.83
N PRO A 371 12.09 -10.52 24.00
CA PRO A 371 11.10 -10.82 22.97
C PRO A 371 11.67 -11.70 21.84
N LYS A 372 12.98 -11.64 21.54
CA LYS A 372 13.61 -12.58 20.59
C LYS A 372 13.60 -14.01 21.10
N ALA A 373 13.95 -14.23 22.37
CA ALA A 373 13.92 -15.55 23.01
C ALA A 373 12.48 -16.07 23.14
N ALA A 374 11.54 -15.20 23.54
CA ALA A 374 10.12 -15.54 23.56
C ALA A 374 9.61 -15.87 22.14
N GLY A 375 9.97 -15.09 21.13
CA GLY A 375 9.63 -15.37 19.73
C GLY A 375 10.21 -16.70 19.23
N ALA A 376 11.46 -17.00 19.57
CA ALA A 376 12.12 -18.26 19.21
C ALA A 376 11.49 -19.48 19.91
N LEU A 377 10.94 -19.31 21.12
CA LEU A 377 10.22 -20.37 21.83
C LEU A 377 8.77 -20.52 21.32
N LEU A 378 8.10 -19.39 21.07
CA LEU A 378 6.69 -19.34 20.70
C LEU A 378 6.45 -19.57 19.20
N GLN A 379 7.48 -19.53 18.34
CA GLN A 379 7.35 -19.79 16.89
C GLN A 379 6.72 -21.15 16.57
N PHE A 380 6.81 -22.12 17.47
CA PHE A 380 6.23 -23.47 17.33
C PHE A 380 4.72 -23.52 17.64
N LEU A 381 4.13 -22.43 18.15
CA LEU A 381 2.68 -22.36 18.36
C LEU A 381 1.93 -22.21 17.04
N PRO A 382 0.67 -22.69 16.94
CA PRO A 382 -0.14 -22.57 15.72
C PRO A 382 -0.40 -21.11 15.27
N LYS A 383 -0.29 -20.15 16.19
CA LYS A 383 -0.47 -18.71 15.95
C LYS A 383 0.54 -17.93 16.81
N PRO A 384 1.83 -17.84 16.42
CA PRO A 384 2.81 -17.13 17.21
C PRO A 384 2.48 -15.62 17.17
N PRO A 385 2.32 -14.96 18.32
CA PRO A 385 2.05 -13.52 18.36
C PRO A 385 3.30 -12.68 18.04
N LEU A 386 4.50 -13.28 18.08
CA LEU A 386 5.81 -12.65 17.94
C LEU A 386 6.75 -13.60 17.20
N SER A 387 7.43 -13.13 16.14
CA SER A 387 8.56 -13.80 15.49
C SER A 387 9.83 -12.96 15.66
N PRO A 388 11.04 -13.56 15.60
CA PRO A 388 12.29 -12.80 15.61
C PRO A 388 12.34 -11.70 14.55
N ASP A 389 11.80 -11.94 13.35
CA ASP A 389 11.74 -10.93 12.27
C ASP A 389 10.81 -9.77 12.60
N ALA A 390 9.68 -10.04 13.26
CA ALA A 390 8.80 -8.99 13.75
C ALA A 390 9.47 -8.11 14.81
N VAL A 391 10.39 -8.68 15.61
CA VAL A 391 11.18 -7.90 16.57
C VAL A 391 12.25 -7.07 15.85
N SER A 392 12.95 -7.65 14.88
CA SER A 392 13.94 -6.93 14.05
C SER A 392 13.29 -5.75 13.30
N PHE A 393 12.07 -5.93 12.78
CA PHE A 393 11.29 -4.88 12.12
C PHE A 393 10.99 -3.69 13.04
N VAL A 394 10.81 -3.92 14.35
CA VAL A 394 10.45 -2.87 15.32
C VAL A 394 11.66 -2.05 15.79
N ILE A 395 12.87 -2.63 15.73
CA ILE A 395 14.09 -2.02 16.27
C ILE A 395 15.00 -1.41 15.20
N HIS A 396 14.64 -1.53 13.92
CA HIS A 396 15.41 -0.98 12.80
C HIS A 396 15.11 0.51 12.62
N ASP A 397 16.12 1.28 12.20
CA ASP A 397 15.97 2.70 11.88
C ASP A 397 15.21 2.89 10.57
N ALA A 398 14.22 3.78 10.53
CA ALA A 398 13.41 4.02 9.33
C ALA A 398 13.44 5.51 8.96
N VAL A 399 14.55 5.95 8.36
CA VAL A 399 14.80 7.33 7.90
C VAL A 399 14.94 7.35 6.39
N ALA A 400 14.27 8.29 5.74
CA ALA A 400 14.15 8.44 4.30
C ALA A 400 14.67 9.81 3.83
N ASP A 401 15.22 9.87 2.62
CA ASP A 401 15.53 11.14 1.96
C ASP A 401 14.30 11.68 1.20
N ASN A 402 13.67 12.70 1.77
CA ASN A 402 12.50 13.36 1.19
C ASN A 402 12.82 14.30 0.01
N SER A 403 14.10 14.59 -0.27
CA SER A 403 14.48 15.66 -1.21
C SER A 403 13.89 15.44 -2.61
N ALA A 404 14.01 14.21 -3.13
CA ALA A 404 13.50 13.85 -4.46
C ALA A 404 11.97 13.86 -4.53
N VAL A 405 11.28 13.36 -3.51
CA VAL A 405 9.81 13.30 -3.51
C VAL A 405 9.19 14.68 -3.36
N LEU A 406 9.75 15.55 -2.52
CA LEU A 406 9.25 16.92 -2.34
C LEU A 406 9.42 17.74 -3.63
N ALA A 407 10.58 17.64 -4.28
CA ALA A 407 10.84 18.33 -5.54
C ALA A 407 9.93 17.83 -6.68
N ALA A 408 9.67 16.54 -6.76
CA ALA A 408 8.91 15.94 -7.85
C ALA A 408 7.38 16.09 -7.68
N PHE A 409 6.87 16.01 -6.45
CA PHE A 409 5.44 15.93 -6.20
C PHE A 409 4.81 17.23 -5.70
N ASP A 410 5.60 18.22 -5.26
CA ASP A 410 5.11 19.48 -4.68
C ASP A 410 4.04 19.22 -3.59
N ILE A 411 4.47 18.54 -2.53
CA ILE A 411 3.61 18.15 -1.40
C ILE A 411 4.11 18.82 -0.12
N THR A 412 3.17 19.14 0.75
CA THR A 412 3.45 19.46 2.15
C THR A 412 3.14 18.23 2.99
N LEU A 413 4.13 17.76 3.75
CA LEU A 413 3.97 16.58 4.60
C LEU A 413 3.30 16.96 5.92
N THR A 414 2.41 16.09 6.39
CA THR A 414 1.65 16.27 7.63
C THR A 414 2.57 16.03 8.83
N PRO A 415 2.72 17.02 9.75
CA PRO A 415 3.46 16.82 11.00
C PRO A 415 2.92 15.65 11.83
N PHE A 416 3.80 14.96 12.55
CA PHE A 416 3.44 13.73 13.25
C PHE A 416 2.30 13.95 14.28
N HIS A 417 2.40 15.04 15.04
CA HIS A 417 1.38 15.39 16.04
C HIS A 417 0.02 15.74 15.40
N GLU A 418 0.01 16.39 14.24
CA GLU A 418 -1.23 16.73 13.52
C GLU A 418 -1.91 15.48 12.98
N GLY A 419 -1.16 14.59 12.34
CA GLY A 419 -1.72 13.33 11.84
C GLY A 419 -2.28 12.46 12.96
N LEU A 420 -1.64 12.42 14.13
CA LEU A 420 -2.18 11.73 15.32
C LEU A 420 -3.50 12.35 15.81
N ALA A 421 -3.60 13.68 15.82
CA ALA A 421 -4.80 14.39 16.28
C ALA A 421 -6.04 14.11 15.43
N THR A 422 -5.88 13.60 14.20
CA THR A 422 -7.00 13.25 13.33
C THR A 422 -7.78 12.02 13.80
N TYR A 423 -7.20 11.14 14.64
CA TYR A 423 -7.83 9.87 15.00
C TYR A 423 -7.59 9.34 16.43
N LEU A 424 -6.71 9.98 17.22
CA LEU A 424 -6.56 9.71 18.64
C LEU A 424 -7.36 10.72 19.46
#